data_AF-R9MHI6-F1
#
_entry.id   AF-R9MHI6-F1
#
_cell.length_a   1.000
_cell.length_b   1.000
_cell.length_c   1.000
_cell.angle_alpha   90.00
_cell.angle_beta   90.00
_cell.angle_gamma   90.00
#
_symmetry.space_group_name_H-M   'P 1'
#
loop_
_entity.id
_entity.type
_entity.pdbx_description
1 polymer ?
#
loop_
_entity_poly.entity_id
_entity_poly.type
_entity_poly.pdbx_seq_one_letter_code
_entity_poly.pdbx_strand_id
1 'polypeptide(L)'
;METQLTEAAKEIGKQSDILYGRLTADLLEDISSSNIQSIVHELLQLIQENNTSVSLDKPYINVLIDTYSSDYIKSMTDSKYGEGASDYIVKAFRYYLENNASENN
;
A
#
# COMPACT_ATOMS: atom_id res chain seq x y z
N MET A 1 -11.34 -25.25 11.61
CA MET A 1 -10.16 -24.38 11.43
C MET A 1 -10.14 -23.76 10.04
N GLU A 2 -10.41 -24.51 8.96
CA GLU A 2 -10.44 -23.99 7.57
C GLU A 2 -11.40 -22.79 7.37
N THR A 3 -12.58 -22.82 7.99
CA THR A 3 -13.57 -21.75 7.87
C THR A 3 -13.10 -20.43 8.48
N GLN A 4 -12.35 -20.46 9.59
CA GLN A 4 -11.88 -19.25 10.27
C GLN A 4 -10.70 -18.60 9.53
N LEU A 5 -9.78 -19.40 8.98
CA LEU A 5 -8.66 -18.90 8.16
C LEU A 5 -9.17 -18.18 6.91
N THR A 6 -10.28 -18.67 6.34
CA THR A 6 -10.92 -18.09 5.15
C THR A 6 -11.60 -16.75 5.45
N GLU A 7 -12.20 -16.58 6.62
CA GLU A 7 -12.85 -15.31 6.99
C GLU A 7 -11.84 -14.22 7.33
N ALA A 8 -10.72 -14.56 7.99
CA ALA A 8 -9.64 -13.60 8.23
C ALA A 8 -9.05 -13.07 6.91
N ALA A 9 -8.76 -13.96 5.95
CA ALA A 9 -8.27 -13.57 4.64
C ALA A 9 -9.23 -12.64 3.88
N LYS A 10 -10.55 -12.91 3.95
CA LYS A 10 -11.57 -12.03 3.36
C LYS A 10 -11.58 -10.65 4.02
N GLU A 11 -11.44 -10.60 5.33
CA GLU A 11 -11.45 -9.32 6.06
C GLU A 11 -10.22 -8.47 5.73
N ILE A 12 -9.04 -9.08 5.67
CA ILE A 12 -7.80 -8.42 5.23
C ILE A 12 -7.95 -7.87 3.81
N GLY A 13 -8.56 -8.66 2.91
CA GLY A 13 -8.85 -8.22 1.54
C GLY A 13 -9.77 -6.99 1.50
N LYS A 14 -10.83 -6.96 2.31
CA LYS A 14 -11.74 -5.81 2.40
C LYS A 14 -11.03 -4.57 2.95
N GLN A 15 -10.24 -4.73 4.00
CA GLN A 15 -9.50 -3.62 4.61
C GLN A 15 -8.48 -3.03 3.63
N SER A 16 -7.75 -3.90 2.93
CA SER A 16 -6.83 -3.50 1.86
C SER A 16 -7.56 -2.71 0.78
N ASP A 17 -8.73 -3.20 0.33
CA ASP A 17 -9.53 -2.54 -0.70
C ASP A 17 -10.02 -1.16 -0.27
N ILE A 18 -10.44 -1.00 0.98
CA ILE A 18 -10.85 0.29 1.55
C ILE A 18 -9.67 1.27 1.56
N LEU A 19 -8.50 0.80 2.01
CA LEU A 19 -7.31 1.65 2.12
C LEU A 19 -6.79 2.09 0.76
N TYR A 20 -6.67 1.17 -0.21
CA TYR A 20 -6.30 1.54 -1.58
C TYR A 20 -7.34 2.45 -2.22
N GLY A 21 -8.63 2.19 -2.01
CA GLY A 21 -9.70 3.07 -2.50
C GLY A 21 -9.62 4.48 -1.92
N ARG A 22 -9.27 4.64 -0.64
CA ARG A 22 -9.02 5.95 0.00
C ARG A 22 -7.78 6.62 -0.58
N LEU A 23 -6.69 5.87 -0.74
CA LEU A 23 -5.41 6.38 -1.26
C LEU A 23 -5.55 6.93 -2.68
N THR A 24 -6.41 6.33 -3.50
CA THR A 24 -6.57 6.68 -4.92
C THR A 24 -7.86 7.46 -5.18
N ALA A 25 -8.58 7.90 -4.14
CA ALA A 25 -9.86 8.60 -4.30
C ALA A 25 -9.71 9.95 -5.00
N ASP A 26 -8.59 10.63 -4.76
CA ASP A 26 -8.21 11.88 -5.42
C ASP A 26 -6.72 11.82 -5.84
N LEU A 27 -6.48 11.49 -7.10
CA LEU A 27 -5.12 11.38 -7.65
C LEU A 27 -4.42 12.75 -7.81
N LEU A 28 -5.11 13.86 -7.55
CA LEU A 28 -4.54 15.20 -7.54
C LEU A 28 -4.12 15.64 -6.14
N GLU A 29 -4.48 14.90 -5.10
CA GLU A 29 -4.06 15.20 -3.73
C GLU A 29 -2.53 15.12 -3.64
N ASP A 30 -1.93 16.04 -2.87
CA ASP A 30 -0.49 16.06 -2.65
C ASP A 30 -0.06 14.79 -1.93
N ILE A 31 0.87 14.05 -2.54
CA ILE A 31 1.43 12.82 -2.01
C ILE A 31 2.08 13.03 -0.64
N SER A 32 2.60 14.23 -0.37
CA SER A 32 3.21 14.59 0.91
C SER A 32 2.20 14.91 2.01
N SER A 33 0.91 14.98 1.69
CA SER A 33 -0.13 15.35 2.67
C SER A 33 -0.17 14.35 3.83
N SER A 34 -0.51 14.87 5.01
CA SER A 34 -0.68 14.02 6.20
C SER A 34 -1.78 12.99 6.02
N ASN A 35 -2.78 13.25 5.17
CA ASN A 35 -3.85 12.32 4.88
C ASN A 35 -3.33 11.14 4.05
N ILE A 36 -2.64 11.41 2.93
CA ILE A 36 -2.05 10.38 2.08
C ILE A 36 -1.02 9.54 2.85
N GLN A 37 -0.12 10.18 3.59
CA GLN A 37 0.93 9.48 4.32
C GLN A 37 0.39 8.65 5.49
N SER A 38 -0.70 9.09 6.14
CA SER A 38 -1.42 8.26 7.13
C SER A 38 -2.02 7.00 6.49
N ILE A 39 -2.63 7.12 5.32
CA ILE A 39 -3.19 5.96 4.60
C ILE A 39 -2.09 4.98 4.18
N VAL A 40 -0.94 5.48 3.70
CA VAL A 40 0.22 4.63 3.39
C VAL A 40 0.73 3.91 4.63
N HIS A 41 0.81 4.60 5.77
CA HIS A 41 1.21 3.97 7.03
C HIS A 41 0.24 2.85 7.45
N GLU A 42 -1.07 3.11 7.39
CA GLU A 42 -2.13 2.12 7.68
C GLU A 42 -2.01 0.88 6.75
N LEU A 43 -1.75 1.08 5.45
CA LEU A 43 -1.52 0.00 4.50
C LEU A 43 -0.31 -0.86 4.87
N LEU A 44 0.81 -0.23 5.19
CA LEU A 44 2.03 -0.93 5.54
C LEU A 44 1.85 -1.70 6.86
N GLN A 45 1.21 -1.11 7.87
CA GLN A 45 0.88 -1.81 9.12
C GLN A 45 -0.01 -3.02 8.87
N LEU A 46 -1.07 -2.89 8.07
CA LEU A 46 -1.94 -4.01 7.71
C LEU A 46 -1.15 -5.14 7.04
N ILE A 47 -0.24 -4.81 6.13
CA ILE A 47 0.62 -5.79 5.46
C ILE A 47 1.55 -6.48 6.46
N GLN A 48 2.16 -5.73 7.38
CA GLN A 48 3.07 -6.25 8.40
C GLN A 48 2.35 -7.18 9.39
N GLU A 49 1.20 -6.76 9.93
CA GLU A 49 0.44 -7.54 10.91
C GLU A 49 0.02 -8.91 10.37
N ASN A 50 -0.22 -8.97 9.06
CA ASN A 50 -0.58 -10.20 8.36
C ASN A 50 0.62 -11.00 7.84
N ASN A 51 1.84 -10.46 7.96
CA ASN A 51 3.10 -11.11 7.60
C ASN A 51 4.09 -10.95 8.75
N THR A 52 3.88 -11.70 9.84
CA THR A 52 4.61 -11.55 11.12
C THR A 52 6.14 -11.73 11.04
N SER A 53 6.66 -12.18 9.90
CA SER A 53 8.10 -12.31 9.62
C SER A 53 8.70 -11.14 8.84
N VAL A 54 7.91 -10.12 8.50
CA VAL A 54 8.33 -9.00 7.64
C VAL A 54 8.44 -7.71 8.45
N SER A 55 9.59 -7.05 8.37
CA SER A 55 9.79 -5.69 8.86
C SER A 55 9.31 -4.67 7.81
N LEU A 56 8.74 -3.56 8.26
CA LEU A 56 8.49 -2.38 7.41
C LEU A 56 9.77 -1.59 7.17
N ASP A 57 10.79 -2.27 6.69
CA ASP A 57 12.07 -1.69 6.37
C ASP A 57 12.15 -1.29 4.88
N LYS A 58 13.24 -0.61 4.55
CA LYS A 58 13.48 -0.11 3.19
C LYS A 58 13.43 -1.21 2.12
N PRO A 59 14.08 -2.39 2.32
CA PRO A 59 13.96 -3.50 1.38
C PRO A 59 12.51 -3.90 1.10
N TYR A 60 11.67 -4.02 2.12
CA TYR A 60 10.29 -4.44 1.91
C TYR A 60 9.46 -3.43 1.13
N ILE A 61 9.57 -2.14 1.48
CA ILE A 61 8.85 -1.08 0.78
C ILE A 61 9.31 -0.97 -0.68
N ASN A 62 10.60 -1.19 -0.97
CA ASN A 62 11.10 -1.26 -2.35
C ASN A 62 10.46 -2.39 -3.16
N VAL A 63 10.22 -3.57 -2.56
CA VAL A 63 9.50 -4.66 -3.24
C VAL A 63 8.08 -4.25 -3.61
N LEU A 64 7.38 -3.51 -2.73
CA LEU A 64 6.05 -2.98 -3.03
C LEU A 64 6.11 -1.96 -4.17
N ILE A 65 7.09 -1.04 -4.15
CA ILE A 65 7.32 -0.08 -5.23
C ILE A 65 7.55 -0.78 -6.57
N ASP A 66 8.39 -1.81 -6.60
CA ASP A 66 8.69 -2.57 -7.81
C ASP A 66 7.45 -3.33 -8.31
N THR A 67 6.67 -3.90 -7.39
CA THR A 67 5.43 -4.63 -7.70
C THR A 67 4.44 -3.72 -8.43
N TYR A 68 4.12 -2.54 -7.87
CA TYR A 68 3.21 -1.58 -8.48
C TYR A 68 3.79 -0.85 -9.71
N SER A 69 5.11 -0.90 -9.89
CA SER A 69 5.77 -0.39 -11.10
C SER A 69 5.72 -1.39 -12.26
N SER A 70 5.34 -2.66 -12.04
CA SER A 70 5.25 -3.66 -13.10
C SER A 70 4.02 -3.42 -14.00
N ASP A 71 4.16 -3.62 -15.31
CA ASP A 71 3.09 -3.36 -16.29
C ASP A 71 1.79 -4.12 -15.99
N TYR A 72 1.92 -5.38 -15.56
CA TYR A 72 0.77 -6.22 -15.26
C TYR A 72 -0.01 -5.70 -14.04
N ILE A 73 0.69 -5.44 -12.93
CA ILE A 73 0.05 -4.95 -11.71
C ILE A 73 -0.49 -3.54 -11.95
N LYS A 74 0.27 -2.69 -12.63
CA LYS A 74 -0.18 -1.35 -13.03
C LYS A 74 -1.50 -1.41 -13.78
N SER A 75 -1.61 -2.26 -14.81
CA SER A 75 -2.85 -2.41 -15.57
C SER A 75 -4.02 -2.87 -14.70
N MET A 76 -3.80 -3.81 -13.79
CA MET A 76 -4.85 -4.27 -12.87
C MET A 76 -5.27 -3.19 -11.87
N THR A 77 -4.30 -2.49 -11.28
CA THR A 77 -4.52 -1.42 -10.31
C THR A 77 -5.25 -0.26 -10.96
N ASP A 78 -4.82 0.19 -12.14
CA ASP A 78 -5.46 1.27 -12.88
C ASP A 78 -6.89 0.90 -13.30
N SER A 79 -7.11 -0.38 -13.69
CA SER A 79 -8.46 -0.87 -14.01
C SER A 79 -9.40 -0.87 -12.80
N LYS A 80 -8.87 -1.07 -11.59
CA LYS A 80 -9.65 -1.14 -10.36
C LYS A 80 -9.90 0.23 -9.74
N TYR A 81 -8.91 1.11 -9.76
CA TYR A 81 -8.89 2.35 -8.99
C TYR A 81 -8.85 3.62 -9.84
N GLY A 82 -8.75 3.50 -11.16
CA GLY A 82 -8.69 4.62 -12.10
C GLY A 82 -7.32 4.76 -12.76
N GLU A 83 -7.29 5.32 -13.97
CA GLU A 83 -6.06 5.54 -14.74
C GLU A 83 -5.03 6.35 -13.94
N GLY A 84 -3.80 5.85 -13.83
CA GLY A 84 -2.72 6.49 -13.08
C GLY A 84 -2.68 6.17 -11.58
N ALA A 85 -3.62 5.36 -11.06
CA ALA A 85 -3.64 4.94 -9.67
C ALA A 85 -2.36 4.21 -9.25
N SER A 86 -1.83 3.31 -10.08
CA SER A 86 -0.59 2.59 -9.74
C SER A 86 0.61 3.52 -9.63
N ASP A 87 0.74 4.50 -10.54
CA ASP A 87 1.81 5.49 -10.48
C ASP A 87 1.68 6.39 -9.25
N TYR A 88 0.46 6.72 -8.84
CA TYR A 88 0.19 7.48 -7.63
C TYR A 88 0.60 6.71 -6.37
N ILE A 89 0.23 5.42 -6.27
CA ILE A 89 0.64 4.52 -5.18
C ILE A 89 2.17 4.42 -5.11
N VAL A 90 2.84 4.21 -6.25
CA VAL A 90 4.31 4.16 -6.31
C VAL A 90 4.94 5.44 -5.74
N LYS A 91 4.42 6.61 -6.13
CA LYS A 91 4.93 7.90 -5.62
C LYS A 91 4.67 8.04 -4.12
N ALA A 92 3.51 7.61 -3.63
CA ALA A 92 3.16 7.66 -2.21
C ALA A 92 4.07 6.78 -1.35
N PHE A 93 4.35 5.55 -1.80
CA PHE A 93 5.29 4.65 -1.13
C PHE A 93 6.72 5.17 -1.16
N ARG A 94 7.18 5.74 -2.28
CA ARG A 94 8.50 6.37 -2.38
C ARG A 94 8.64 7.55 -1.42
N TYR A 95 7.65 8.44 -1.36
CA TYR A 95 7.68 9.55 -0.41
C TYR A 95 7.75 9.05 1.03
N TYR A 96 6.92 8.05 1.39
CA TYR A 96 6.96 7.46 2.73
C TYR A 96 8.34 6.89 3.07
N LEU A 97 8.94 6.15 2.14
CA LEU A 97 10.27 5.57 2.28
C LEU A 97 11.36 6.63 2.52
N GLU A 98 11.28 7.75 1.81
CA GLU A 98 12.28 8.82 1.86
C GLU A 98 12.15 9.71 3.10
N ASN A 99 10.92 9.88 3.62
CA ASN A 99 10.63 10.88 4.64
C ASN A 99 10.20 10.31 6.00
N ASN A 100 9.72 9.07 6.05
CA ASN A 100 9.21 8.43 7.26
C ASN A 100 9.95 7.14 7.64
N ALA A 101 10.63 6.47 6.70
CA ALA A 101 11.32 5.20 6.97
C ALA A 101 12.73 5.35 7.57
N SER A 102 13.00 6.41 8.32
CA SER A 102 14.29 6.61 9.00
C SER A 102 14.19 7.20 10.39
N GLU A 103 14.12 6.31 11.39
CA GLU A 103 14.93 6.35 12.61
C GLU A 103 15.23 4.90 13.04
N ASN A 104 16.17 4.23 12.36
CA ASN A 104 16.85 3.03 12.86
C ASN A 104 18.20 2.95 12.14
N ASN A 105 19.09 3.89 12.48
CA ASN A 105 20.54 3.77 12.26
C ASN A 105 21.20 3.60 13.63
#